data_AF-A0A222EPZ4-F1
#
_entry.id   AF-A0A222EPZ4-F1
#
_cell.length_a   1.000
_cell.length_b   1.000
_cell.length_c   1.000
_cell.angle_alpha   90.00
_cell.angle_beta   90.00
_cell.angle_gamma   90.00
#
_symmetry.space_group_name_H-M   'P 1'
#
loop_
_entity.id
_entity.type
_entity.pdbx_description
1 polymer ?
#
loop_
_entity_poly.entity_id
_entity_poly.type
_entity_poly.pdbx_seq_one_letter_code
_entity_poly.pdbx_strand_id
1 'polypeptide(L)'
;MKDLYKQSIFWYGLHKVAEENAELKYYITTQKELITFLYPITFTGIVQYFLYKNLISNEIEISEHNTLTNYIINNFDMLYKIKYRYVKEKPKKLVFKTEETIDLAKQVISNLLIPYVNEYCFKKYDEWKDTYKSFIRESLSIFEYDINHVSDDNSFKTSLPYPFIFTLNLIKNYDIKGLYQRVFKCYQKDVLLRKYRSGRDWKPKELEYLTETYELIQNDEEWTIFLSNFSSTKWEAFNTRERYKALLQLTKLTTILMKEEITAVTMLDDGEDLYNLIESYLPLFLSSDKEIDKNKKLKLHLRNSNNKVLSPFNSQHINGELLIPYAKSKGERFIDFNENTLMECLEITKYTFSKLRSLLLAHEYIPQVIDNKIAFKKKLFVNVLNIFEEIKENKFKQKISMENITEHDFLLSEEEIVETINKQQNSLSDYKNENTLLKIGRVINILLGVEPKTAKIMGYDLFELFKMVIIIYGPHPLDHTFQTYDNIKALYVKFTKMLDYYESEQNEEIRKEFIPYLELPTKLKNWEK
;
A
#
# COMPACT_ATOMS: atom_id res chain seq x y z
N MET A 1 -14.13 14.24 -15.55
CA MET A 1 -13.60 12.99 -14.98
C MET A 1 -13.25 12.03 -16.11
N LYS A 2 -12.06 11.40 -16.12
CA LYS A 2 -11.71 10.37 -17.12
C LYS A 2 -12.68 9.18 -16.98
N ASP A 3 -13.24 8.66 -18.07
CA ASP A 3 -14.27 7.61 -18.04
C ASP A 3 -13.82 6.31 -17.35
N LEU A 4 -12.51 6.10 -17.31
CA LEU A 4 -11.80 5.11 -16.50
C LEU A 4 -12.35 4.95 -15.08
N TYR A 5 -12.57 6.06 -14.38
CA TYR A 5 -13.01 6.04 -12.98
C TYR A 5 -14.46 5.60 -12.85
N LYS A 6 -15.28 5.75 -13.90
CA LYS A 6 -16.71 5.39 -13.90
C LYS A 6 -16.98 3.92 -14.18
N GLN A 7 -15.95 3.18 -14.60
CA GLN A 7 -16.03 1.77 -14.97
C GLN A 7 -15.32 0.84 -13.98
N SER A 8 -14.77 1.34 -12.87
CA SER A 8 -14.06 0.46 -11.92
C SER A 8 -15.00 -0.43 -11.09
N ILE A 9 -14.47 -1.54 -10.54
CA ILE A 9 -15.17 -2.47 -9.63
C ILE A 9 -15.84 -1.79 -8.42
N PHE A 10 -15.37 -0.60 -8.03
CA PHE A 10 -15.93 0.21 -6.95
C PHE A 10 -17.45 0.37 -7.07
N TRP A 11 -17.94 0.66 -8.27
CA TRP A 11 -19.36 0.93 -8.51
C TRP A 11 -20.22 -0.32 -8.27
N TYR A 12 -19.71 -1.49 -8.64
CA TYR A 12 -20.39 -2.75 -8.37
C TYR A 12 -20.55 -2.97 -6.86
N GLY A 13 -19.51 -2.69 -6.07
CA GLY A 13 -19.60 -2.79 -4.61
C GLY A 13 -20.53 -1.75 -3.98
N LEU A 14 -20.55 -0.51 -4.48
CA LEU A 14 -21.51 0.51 -4.03
C LEU A 14 -22.97 0.11 -4.33
N HIS A 15 -23.23 -0.49 -5.49
CA HIS A 15 -24.57 -0.99 -5.83
C HIS A 15 -25.04 -2.13 -4.93
N LYS A 16 -24.12 -2.99 -4.47
CA LYS A 16 -24.41 -4.02 -3.45
C LYS A 16 -24.74 -3.40 -2.09
N VAL A 17 -23.97 -2.41 -1.65
CA VAL A 17 -24.25 -1.69 -0.40
C VAL A 17 -25.62 -1.00 -0.45
N ALA A 18 -26.00 -0.45 -1.61
CA ALA A 18 -27.26 0.25 -1.82
C ALA A 18 -28.40 -0.68 -2.28
N GLU A 19 -28.29 -2.01 -2.18
CA GLU A 19 -29.18 -2.97 -2.86
C GLU A 19 -30.68 -2.71 -2.63
N GLU A 20 -31.07 -2.34 -1.42
CA GLU A 20 -32.48 -2.09 -1.07
C GLU A 20 -32.87 -0.60 -1.09
N ASN A 21 -31.94 0.32 -1.37
CA ASN A 21 -32.17 1.76 -1.28
C ASN A 21 -32.12 2.44 -2.66
N ALA A 22 -33.31 2.76 -3.19
CA ALA A 22 -33.46 3.39 -4.51
C ALA A 22 -32.82 4.79 -4.58
N GLU A 23 -32.89 5.57 -3.50
CA GLU A 23 -32.28 6.90 -3.42
C GLU A 23 -30.74 6.80 -3.51
N LEU A 24 -30.14 5.87 -2.78
CA LEU A 24 -28.69 5.65 -2.85
C LEU A 24 -28.25 5.17 -4.23
N LYS A 25 -29.02 4.28 -4.88
CA LYS A 25 -28.76 3.88 -6.28
C LYS A 25 -28.84 5.06 -7.25
N TYR A 26 -29.78 5.97 -7.03
CA TYR A 26 -29.88 7.21 -7.80
C TYR A 26 -28.64 8.09 -7.59
N TYR A 27 -28.15 8.24 -6.36
CA TYR A 27 -26.89 8.98 -6.09
C TYR A 27 -25.67 8.30 -6.71
N ILE A 28 -25.54 6.98 -6.63
CA ILE A 28 -24.45 6.24 -7.28
C ILE A 28 -24.41 6.53 -8.79
N THR A 29 -25.58 6.66 -9.42
CA THR A 29 -25.68 6.90 -10.86
C THR A 29 -25.42 8.36 -11.23
N THR A 30 -25.98 9.30 -10.46
CA THR A 30 -25.99 10.74 -10.80
C THR A 30 -24.83 11.54 -10.19
N GLN A 31 -24.28 11.08 -9.06
CA GLN A 31 -23.25 11.79 -8.27
C GLN A 31 -21.88 11.12 -8.36
N LYS A 32 -21.56 10.44 -9.47
CA LYS A 32 -20.28 9.72 -9.65
C LYS A 32 -19.06 10.60 -9.42
N GLU A 33 -19.13 11.87 -9.85
CA GLU A 33 -18.03 12.81 -9.66
C GLU A 33 -17.76 13.10 -8.19
N LEU A 34 -18.82 13.46 -7.45
CA LEU A 34 -18.76 13.70 -6.02
C LEU A 34 -18.23 12.46 -5.27
N ILE A 35 -18.81 11.28 -5.52
CA ILE A 35 -18.44 10.03 -4.84
C ILE A 35 -16.98 9.67 -5.05
N THR A 36 -16.47 9.79 -6.29
CA THR A 36 -15.08 9.45 -6.61
C THR A 36 -14.08 10.33 -5.86
N PHE A 37 -14.38 11.61 -5.70
CA PHE A 37 -13.51 12.53 -4.97
C PHE A 37 -13.69 12.47 -3.46
N LEU A 38 -14.89 12.14 -2.97
CA LEU A 38 -15.14 11.96 -1.53
C LEU A 38 -14.47 10.70 -1.00
N TYR A 39 -14.54 9.55 -1.70
CA TYR A 39 -14.12 8.27 -1.14
C TYR A 39 -12.67 8.23 -0.61
N PRO A 40 -11.64 8.68 -1.34
CA PRO A 40 -10.27 8.68 -0.81
C PRO A 40 -10.11 9.55 0.44
N ILE A 41 -10.88 10.64 0.52
CA ILE A 41 -10.88 11.55 1.67
C ILE A 41 -11.63 10.95 2.85
N THR A 42 -12.79 10.32 2.61
CA THR A 42 -13.54 9.57 3.61
C THR A 42 -12.70 8.47 4.24
N PHE A 43 -12.04 7.64 3.42
CA PHE A 43 -11.17 6.58 3.92
C PHE A 43 -10.01 7.13 4.76
N THR A 44 -9.37 8.21 4.32
CA THR A 44 -8.31 8.90 5.10
C THR A 44 -8.87 9.46 6.41
N GLY A 45 -10.06 10.05 6.36
CA GLY A 45 -10.74 10.63 7.52
C GLY A 45 -11.14 9.60 8.57
N ILE A 46 -11.49 8.38 8.17
CA ILE A 46 -11.73 7.25 9.09
C ILE A 46 -10.46 6.93 9.88
N VAL A 47 -9.31 6.84 9.21
CA VAL A 47 -8.02 6.58 9.88
C VAL A 47 -7.68 7.71 10.86
N GLN A 48 -7.87 8.97 10.46
CA GLN A 48 -7.61 10.13 11.31
C GLN A 48 -8.58 10.25 12.49
N TYR A 49 -9.81 9.79 12.33
CA TYR A 49 -10.78 9.71 13.41
C TYR A 49 -10.40 8.64 14.45
N PHE A 50 -9.84 7.51 14.02
CA PHE A 50 -9.30 6.50 14.95
C PHE A 50 -8.10 7.03 15.74
N LEU A 51 -7.21 7.80 15.10
CA LEU A 51 -6.14 8.51 15.80
C LEU A 51 -6.71 9.50 16.83
N TYR A 52 -7.73 10.29 16.43
CA TYR A 52 -8.40 11.24 17.33
C TYR A 52 -9.05 10.57 18.56
N LYS A 53 -9.63 9.38 18.39
CA LYS A 53 -10.26 8.62 19.48
C LYS A 53 -9.28 7.81 20.33
N ASN A 54 -8.03 7.70 19.89
CA ASN A 54 -7.04 6.79 20.44
C ASN A 54 -7.53 5.33 20.56
N LEU A 55 -8.39 4.91 19.64
CA LEU A 55 -9.04 3.59 19.65
C LEU A 55 -9.28 3.13 18.22
N ILE A 56 -8.99 1.85 17.95
CA ILE A 56 -9.32 1.22 16.68
C ILE A 56 -10.46 0.22 16.90
N SER A 57 -11.63 0.55 16.33
CA SER A 57 -12.81 -0.31 16.40
C SER A 57 -12.74 -1.48 15.39
N ASN A 58 -13.49 -2.54 15.68
CA ASN A 58 -13.69 -3.67 14.77
C ASN A 58 -14.57 -3.31 13.55
N GLU A 59 -15.39 -2.28 13.68
CA GLU A 59 -16.23 -1.68 12.63
C GLU A 59 -16.70 -0.29 13.07
N ILE A 60 -17.26 0.51 12.17
CA ILE A 60 -17.84 1.80 12.52
C ILE A 60 -19.33 1.61 12.83
N GLU A 61 -19.71 1.74 14.10
CA GLU A 61 -21.11 1.59 14.52
C GLU A 61 -22.02 2.63 13.86
N ILE A 62 -23.26 2.25 13.53
CA ILE A 62 -24.26 3.14 12.90
C ILE A 62 -24.48 4.41 13.73
N SER A 63 -24.44 4.28 15.06
CA SER A 63 -24.53 5.37 16.03
C SER A 63 -23.46 6.45 15.82
N GLU A 64 -22.27 6.07 15.32
CA GLU A 64 -21.14 6.97 15.11
C GLU A 64 -21.08 7.58 13.71
N HIS A 65 -21.89 7.11 12.75
CA HIS A 65 -21.80 7.51 11.34
C HIS A 65 -21.92 9.04 11.17
N ASN A 66 -22.87 9.66 11.86
CA ASN A 66 -23.06 11.12 11.81
C ASN A 66 -21.89 11.89 12.46
N THR A 67 -21.38 11.41 13.59
CA THR A 67 -20.24 12.04 14.30
C THR A 67 -19.00 12.01 13.42
N LEU A 68 -18.69 10.84 12.86
CA LEU A 68 -17.58 10.64 11.94
C LEU A 68 -17.74 11.46 10.64
N THR A 69 -18.94 11.47 10.08
CA THR A 69 -19.25 12.26 8.89
C THR A 69 -19.00 13.75 9.12
N ASN A 70 -19.47 14.29 10.25
CA ASN A 70 -19.22 15.68 10.62
C ASN A 70 -17.72 15.95 10.84
N TYR A 71 -16.99 15.02 11.48
CA TYR A 71 -15.53 15.12 11.61
C TYR A 71 -14.85 15.21 10.23
N ILE A 72 -15.22 14.35 9.28
CA ILE A 72 -14.64 14.33 7.93
C ILE A 72 -14.92 15.65 7.19
N ILE A 73 -16.16 16.13 7.23
CA ILE A 73 -16.55 17.39 6.55
C ILE A 73 -15.82 18.58 7.18
N ASN A 74 -15.79 18.69 8.50
CA ASN A 74 -15.13 19.80 9.20
C ASN A 74 -13.61 19.84 8.93
N ASN A 75 -12.99 18.68 8.71
CA ASN A 75 -11.56 18.54 8.47
C ASN A 75 -11.18 18.30 7.00
N PHE A 76 -12.12 18.44 6.07
CA PHE A 76 -11.95 18.03 4.67
C PHE A 76 -10.70 18.63 4.01
N ASP A 77 -10.44 19.92 4.25
CA ASP A 77 -9.30 20.62 3.69
C ASP A 77 -7.96 20.06 4.17
N MET A 78 -7.87 19.67 5.45
CA MET A 78 -6.65 19.08 6.00
C MET A 78 -6.48 17.63 5.52
N LEU A 79 -7.56 16.85 5.51
CA LEU A 79 -7.56 15.50 4.96
C LEU A 79 -7.13 15.47 3.49
N TYR A 80 -7.62 16.42 2.68
CA TYR A 80 -7.22 16.58 1.30
C TYR A 80 -5.73 16.92 1.14
N LYS A 81 -5.21 17.83 1.98
CA LYS A 81 -3.79 18.22 1.96
C LYS A 81 -2.88 17.03 2.27
N ILE A 82 -3.19 16.22 3.30
CA ILE A 82 -2.36 15.07 3.65
C ILE A 82 -2.45 13.96 2.59
N LYS A 83 -3.66 13.65 2.10
CA LYS A 83 -3.87 12.57 1.12
C LYS A 83 -3.12 12.81 -0.19
N TYR A 84 -3.03 14.07 -0.60
CA TYR A 84 -2.40 14.47 -1.87
C TYR A 84 -1.15 15.32 -1.66
N ARG A 85 -0.43 15.16 -0.54
CA ARG A 85 0.76 15.97 -0.21
C ARG A 85 1.83 15.90 -1.30
N TYR A 86 2.18 14.68 -1.69
CA TYR A 86 3.30 14.35 -2.58
C TYR A 86 2.86 14.05 -4.03
N VAL A 87 1.55 14.09 -4.30
CA VAL A 87 1.03 13.95 -5.67
C VAL A 87 1.33 15.23 -6.45
N LYS A 88 2.05 15.09 -7.57
CA LYS A 88 2.43 16.21 -8.44
C LYS A 88 1.21 16.85 -9.09
N GLU A 89 0.35 16.03 -9.69
CA GLU A 89 -0.90 16.45 -10.32
C GLU A 89 -2.08 16.12 -9.40
N LYS A 90 -2.40 17.03 -8.48
CA LYS A 90 -3.46 16.80 -7.49
C LYS A 90 -4.84 16.73 -8.18
N PRO A 91 -5.73 15.83 -7.75
CA PRO A 91 -7.13 15.83 -8.19
C PRO A 91 -7.80 17.19 -7.96
N LYS A 92 -8.97 17.44 -8.56
CA LYS A 92 -9.71 18.66 -8.24
C LYS A 92 -10.26 18.56 -6.81
N LYS A 93 -9.90 19.51 -5.95
CA LYS A 93 -10.49 19.60 -4.60
C LYS A 93 -11.99 19.92 -4.71
N LEU A 94 -12.83 19.18 -4.00
CA LEU A 94 -14.23 19.52 -3.84
C LEU A 94 -14.35 20.83 -3.05
N VAL A 95 -15.29 21.68 -3.46
CA VAL A 95 -15.56 22.96 -2.77
C VAL A 95 -17.02 22.94 -2.35
N PHE A 96 -17.24 22.94 -1.04
CA PHE A 96 -18.57 23.01 -0.45
C PHE A 96 -19.00 24.48 -0.40
N LYS A 97 -19.79 24.91 -1.38
CA LYS A 97 -20.22 26.31 -1.53
C LYS A 97 -21.60 26.58 -0.93
N THR A 98 -22.45 25.56 -0.82
CA THR A 98 -23.83 25.68 -0.34
C THR A 98 -24.11 24.61 0.73
N GLU A 99 -25.04 24.89 1.63
CA GLU A 99 -25.51 23.91 2.62
C GLU A 99 -26.03 22.64 1.95
N GLU A 100 -26.76 22.75 0.85
CA GLU A 100 -27.22 21.61 0.05
C GLU A 100 -26.07 20.69 -0.40
N THR A 101 -24.95 21.25 -0.86
CA THR A 101 -23.78 20.43 -1.25
C THR A 101 -23.11 19.76 -0.05
N ILE A 102 -23.15 20.39 1.12
CA ILE A 102 -22.63 19.82 2.36
C ILE A 102 -23.53 18.67 2.79
N ASP A 103 -24.84 18.86 2.80
CA ASP A 103 -25.81 17.86 3.24
C ASP A 103 -25.80 16.64 2.31
N LEU A 104 -25.73 16.85 0.99
CA LEU A 104 -25.55 15.76 0.03
C LEU A 104 -24.26 14.99 0.31
N ALA A 105 -23.13 15.68 0.55
CA ALA A 105 -21.88 15.02 0.88
C ALA A 105 -21.97 14.23 2.19
N LYS A 106 -22.63 14.78 3.21
CA LYS A 106 -22.87 14.09 4.48
C LYS A 106 -23.71 12.83 4.29
N GLN A 107 -24.78 12.90 3.52
CA GLN A 107 -25.63 11.76 3.19
C GLN A 107 -24.84 10.67 2.46
N VAL A 108 -24.05 11.05 1.45
CA VAL A 108 -23.20 10.12 0.69
C VAL A 108 -22.16 9.47 1.61
N ILE A 109 -21.48 10.23 2.48
CA ILE A 109 -20.48 9.67 3.40
C ILE A 109 -21.14 8.70 4.39
N SER A 110 -22.18 9.15 5.09
CA SER A 110 -22.85 8.40 6.16
C SER A 110 -23.53 7.14 5.65
N ASN A 111 -24.29 7.24 4.55
CA ASN A 111 -25.21 6.17 4.16
C ASN A 111 -24.65 5.28 3.06
N LEU A 112 -23.53 5.65 2.43
CA LEU A 112 -22.95 4.89 1.32
C LEU A 112 -21.46 4.57 1.53
N LEU A 113 -20.62 5.57 1.79
CA LEU A 113 -19.17 5.35 1.84
C LEU A 113 -18.69 4.67 3.12
N ILE A 114 -19.21 5.07 4.29
CA ILE A 114 -18.90 4.38 5.55
C ILE A 114 -19.39 2.93 5.52
N PRO A 115 -20.64 2.62 5.11
CA PRO A 115 -21.10 1.25 4.91
C PRO A 115 -20.22 0.43 3.95
N TYR A 116 -19.76 1.02 2.84
CA TYR A 116 -18.81 0.36 1.95
C TYR A 116 -17.49 0.01 2.65
N VAL A 117 -16.94 0.90 3.47
CA VAL A 117 -15.72 0.63 4.24
C VAL A 117 -15.95 -0.47 5.28
N ASN A 118 -17.08 -0.44 5.99
CA ASN A 118 -17.46 -1.49 6.95
C ASN A 118 -17.50 -2.88 6.29
N GLU A 119 -18.12 -2.97 5.13
CA GLU A 119 -18.28 -4.24 4.41
C GLU A 119 -16.94 -4.75 3.85
N TYR A 120 -16.17 -3.90 3.17
CA TYR A 120 -15.07 -4.35 2.33
C TYR A 120 -13.66 -4.04 2.87
N CYS A 121 -13.52 -3.20 3.89
CA CYS A 121 -12.21 -2.80 4.41
C CYS A 121 -11.90 -3.34 5.80
N PHE A 122 -12.88 -3.72 6.61
CA PHE A 122 -12.59 -4.37 7.91
C PHE A 122 -12.38 -5.87 7.73
N LYS A 123 -11.19 -6.36 8.11
CA LYS A 123 -10.74 -7.73 7.81
C LYS A 123 -10.41 -8.53 9.06
N LYS A 124 -10.93 -9.75 9.10
CA LYS A 124 -10.58 -10.77 10.10
C LYS A 124 -9.23 -11.40 9.79
N TYR A 125 -8.66 -12.09 10.78
CA TYR A 125 -7.39 -12.81 10.66
C TYR A 125 -7.26 -13.63 9.38
N ASP A 126 -8.25 -14.48 9.08
CA ASP A 126 -8.18 -15.38 7.92
C ASP A 126 -8.17 -14.66 6.56
N GLU A 127 -8.63 -13.41 6.51
CA GLU A 127 -8.67 -12.60 5.29
C GLU A 127 -7.35 -11.85 5.06
N TRP A 128 -6.57 -11.57 6.11
CA TRP A 128 -5.32 -10.81 6.00
C TRP A 128 -4.05 -11.63 6.27
N LYS A 129 -4.14 -12.84 6.85
CA LYS A 129 -2.97 -13.64 7.27
C LYS A 129 -1.96 -13.91 6.17
N ASP A 130 -2.37 -13.97 4.91
CA ASP A 130 -1.50 -14.22 3.77
C ASP A 130 -0.97 -12.90 3.15
N THR A 131 -1.64 -11.78 3.44
CA THR A 131 -1.29 -10.43 2.96
C THR A 131 -0.66 -9.53 4.04
N TYR A 132 -0.39 -10.05 5.23
CA TYR A 132 0.11 -9.27 6.38
C TYR A 132 1.35 -8.41 6.04
N LYS A 133 2.26 -8.91 5.19
CA LYS A 133 3.46 -8.16 4.75
C LYS A 133 3.08 -6.89 4.02
N SER A 134 2.10 -6.99 3.14
CA SER A 134 1.56 -5.88 2.34
C SER A 134 0.81 -4.91 3.25
N PHE A 135 0.09 -5.45 4.23
CA PHE A 135 -0.64 -4.70 5.23
C PHE A 135 0.29 -3.83 6.10
N ILE A 136 1.34 -4.40 6.69
CA ILE A 136 2.35 -3.63 7.46
C ILE A 136 2.95 -2.49 6.63
N ARG A 137 3.18 -2.73 5.32
CA ARG A 137 3.76 -1.73 4.41
C ARG A 137 2.82 -0.60 4.12
N GLU A 138 1.58 -0.94 3.80
CA GLU A 138 0.58 0.07 3.46
C GLU A 138 0.12 0.82 4.71
N SER A 139 0.16 0.20 5.90
CA SER A 139 -0.04 0.90 7.17
C SER A 139 0.93 2.06 7.36
N LEU A 140 2.14 2.00 6.79
CA LEU A 140 3.11 3.09 6.89
C LEU A 140 2.60 4.39 6.26
N SER A 141 1.85 4.30 5.16
CA SER A 141 1.35 5.46 4.42
C SER A 141 0.15 6.10 5.13
N ILE A 142 -0.79 5.27 5.60
CA ILE A 142 -2.04 5.76 6.20
C ILE A 142 -1.86 6.34 7.60
N PHE A 143 -0.85 5.87 8.34
CA PHE A 143 -0.52 6.33 9.68
C PHE A 143 0.62 7.34 9.68
N GLU A 144 1.05 7.90 8.55
CA GLU A 144 2.20 8.80 8.54
C GLU A 144 2.00 10.04 9.41
N TYR A 145 0.85 10.71 9.26
CA TYR A 145 0.55 11.98 9.91
C TYR A 145 -0.69 11.90 10.78
N ASP A 146 -0.77 12.84 11.73
CA ASP A 146 -1.95 13.07 12.55
C ASP A 146 -2.43 14.53 12.37
N ILE A 147 -3.59 14.71 11.75
CA ILE A 147 -4.16 16.04 11.52
C ILE A 147 -4.74 16.66 12.79
N ASN A 148 -4.93 15.86 13.84
CA ASN A 148 -5.49 16.32 15.11
C ASN A 148 -4.42 17.04 15.96
N HIS A 149 -3.16 16.97 15.55
CA HIS A 149 -2.03 17.59 16.23
C HIS A 149 -1.13 18.37 15.26
N VAL A 150 -1.17 19.70 15.37
CA VAL A 150 -0.30 20.60 14.60
C VAL A 150 0.95 20.93 15.42
N SER A 151 2.12 21.01 14.78
CA SER A 151 3.35 21.49 15.43
C SER A 151 3.44 23.02 15.45
N ASP A 152 4.40 23.53 16.23
CA ASP A 152 4.61 24.96 16.45
C ASP A 152 4.88 25.75 15.14
N ASP A 153 5.33 25.06 14.09
CA ASP A 153 5.62 25.57 12.74
C ASP A 153 4.46 25.39 11.74
N ASN A 154 3.26 25.03 12.21
CA ASN A 154 2.09 24.68 11.40
C ASN A 154 2.26 23.47 10.47
N SER A 155 3.33 22.68 10.64
CA SER A 155 3.45 21.40 9.93
C SER A 155 2.66 20.29 10.63
N PHE A 156 2.40 19.19 9.92
CA PHE A 156 1.71 18.04 10.49
C PHE A 156 2.71 17.22 11.31
N LYS A 157 2.32 16.86 12.53
CA LYS A 157 3.11 15.91 13.32
C LYS A 157 2.95 14.51 12.75
N THR A 158 4.03 13.72 12.79
CA THR A 158 3.91 12.28 12.54
C THR A 158 2.94 11.67 13.54
N SER A 159 2.19 10.64 13.18
CA SER A 159 1.27 10.02 14.14
C SER A 159 2.03 9.23 15.23
N LEU A 160 1.37 8.94 16.34
CA LEU A 160 1.92 8.09 17.41
C LEU A 160 2.40 6.71 16.89
N PRO A 161 1.63 5.94 16.10
CA PRO A 161 2.07 4.62 15.62
C PRO A 161 3.11 4.65 14.50
N TYR A 162 3.35 5.81 13.87
CA TYR A 162 4.19 5.89 12.69
C TYR A 162 5.62 5.34 12.89
N PRO A 163 6.40 5.77 13.90
CA PRO A 163 7.78 5.31 14.03
C PRO A 163 7.86 3.82 14.37
N PHE A 164 6.84 3.27 15.05
CA PHE A 164 6.73 1.83 15.31
C PHE A 164 6.51 1.06 14.01
N ILE A 165 5.52 1.46 13.19
CA ILE A 165 5.23 0.83 11.89
C ILE A 165 6.43 0.97 10.93
N PHE A 166 7.12 2.10 10.97
CA PHE A 166 8.36 2.33 10.21
C PHE A 166 9.44 1.32 10.62
N THR A 167 9.63 1.11 11.93
CA THR A 167 10.56 0.13 12.48
C THR A 167 10.26 -1.29 11.99
N LEU A 168 8.99 -1.71 12.03
CA LEU A 168 8.56 -3.03 11.52
C LEU A 168 8.93 -3.22 10.04
N ASN A 169 8.69 -2.20 9.21
CA ASN A 169 9.00 -2.22 7.78
C ASN A 169 10.52 -2.26 7.52
N LEU A 170 11.29 -1.50 8.29
CA LEU A 170 12.74 -1.39 8.14
C LEU A 170 13.42 -2.72 8.36
N ILE A 171 13.08 -3.40 9.47
CA ILE A 171 13.73 -4.63 9.91
C ILE A 171 13.05 -5.90 9.39
N LYS A 172 11.83 -5.79 8.84
CA LYS A 172 11.04 -6.93 8.36
C LYS A 172 10.95 -8.01 9.43
N ASN A 173 10.38 -7.67 10.57
CA ASN A 173 10.33 -8.51 11.77
C ASN A 173 9.68 -9.89 11.54
N TYR A 174 8.88 -10.03 10.49
CA TYR A 174 8.26 -11.27 10.07
C TYR A 174 9.22 -12.30 9.40
N ASP A 175 10.42 -11.90 9.00
CA ASP A 175 11.43 -12.79 8.40
C ASP A 175 12.50 -13.19 9.43
N ILE A 176 12.18 -14.13 10.30
CA ILE A 176 12.98 -14.43 11.51
C ILE A 176 14.45 -14.81 11.20
N LYS A 177 14.70 -15.53 10.10
CA LYS A 177 16.02 -16.13 9.77
C LYS A 177 17.15 -15.11 9.55
N GLY A 178 16.83 -13.83 9.32
CA GLY A 178 17.82 -12.76 9.15
C GLY A 178 17.55 -11.53 10.01
N LEU A 179 16.71 -11.64 11.04
CA LEU A 179 16.23 -10.50 11.82
C LEU A 179 17.39 -9.76 12.51
N TYR A 180 18.22 -10.49 13.25
CA TYR A 180 19.42 -9.95 13.91
C TYR A 180 20.32 -9.17 12.94
N GLN A 181 20.67 -9.77 11.79
CA GLN A 181 21.59 -9.12 10.84
C GLN A 181 20.98 -7.85 10.24
N ARG A 182 19.65 -7.81 10.03
CA ARG A 182 18.98 -6.61 9.54
C ARG A 182 18.96 -5.52 10.60
N VAL A 183 18.66 -5.86 11.86
CA VAL A 183 18.74 -4.91 12.98
C VAL A 183 20.17 -4.37 13.10
N PHE A 184 21.16 -5.25 13.21
CA PHE A 184 22.57 -4.86 13.31
C PHE A 184 23.03 -3.94 12.18
N LYS A 185 22.64 -4.22 10.93
CA LYS A 185 23.01 -3.39 9.77
C LYS A 185 22.29 -2.03 9.74
N CYS A 186 21.04 -1.96 10.19
CA CYS A 186 20.26 -0.71 10.15
C CYS A 186 20.64 0.24 11.29
N TYR A 187 20.95 -0.32 12.48
CA TYR A 187 21.18 0.44 13.69
C TYR A 187 22.66 0.38 14.07
N GLN A 188 23.50 1.11 13.33
CA GLN A 188 24.93 1.21 13.63
C GLN A 188 25.17 2.21 14.78
N LYS A 189 25.89 1.78 15.82
CA LYS A 189 26.19 2.57 17.04
C LYS A 189 26.74 3.97 16.71
N ASP A 190 27.77 4.05 15.87
CA ASP A 190 28.39 5.33 15.50
C ASP A 190 27.43 6.27 14.75
N VAL A 191 26.57 5.72 13.91
CA VAL A 191 25.56 6.49 13.16
C VAL A 191 24.51 7.05 14.12
N LEU A 192 24.03 6.23 15.05
CA LEU A 192 23.07 6.62 16.07
C LEU A 192 23.62 7.70 16.99
N LEU A 193 24.84 7.52 17.52
CA LEU A 193 25.50 8.50 18.38
C LEU A 193 25.72 9.84 17.66
N ARG A 194 26.16 9.78 16.39
CA ARG A 194 26.31 10.98 15.57
C ARG A 194 24.97 11.69 15.38
N LYS A 195 23.93 10.96 14.95
CA LYS A 195 22.58 11.52 14.74
C LYS A 195 21.98 12.09 16.03
N TYR A 196 22.18 11.43 17.17
CA TYR A 196 21.70 11.94 18.46
C TYR A 196 22.32 13.30 18.80
N ARG A 197 23.63 13.46 18.56
CA ARG A 197 24.42 14.65 18.92
C ARG A 197 24.38 15.78 17.90
N SER A 198 24.03 15.51 16.65
CA SER A 198 24.01 16.50 15.57
C SER A 198 22.58 16.87 15.15
N GLY A 199 22.44 17.99 14.43
CA GLY A 199 21.18 18.37 13.80
C GLY A 199 20.27 19.19 14.71
N ARG A 200 18.94 19.00 14.65
CA ARG A 200 18.02 19.77 15.51
C ARG A 200 18.24 19.48 17.00
N ASP A 201 17.90 20.41 17.88
CA ASP A 201 17.94 20.13 19.32
C ASP A 201 16.77 19.23 19.73
N TRP A 202 17.02 18.38 20.73
CA TRP A 202 15.98 17.59 21.37
C TRP A 202 15.24 18.47 22.37
N LYS A 203 13.90 18.41 22.35
CA LYS A 203 13.06 19.06 23.37
C LYS A 203 13.26 18.33 24.72
N PRO A 204 13.02 18.99 25.87
CA PRO A 204 13.27 18.39 27.19
C PRO A 204 12.59 17.02 27.40
N LYS A 205 11.34 16.86 26.97
CA LYS A 205 10.62 15.58 27.05
C LYS A 205 11.21 14.51 26.12
N GLU A 206 11.74 14.90 24.96
CA GLU A 206 12.41 13.96 24.05
C GLU A 206 13.73 13.46 24.65
N LEU A 207 14.47 14.36 25.33
CA LEU A 207 15.68 13.99 26.06
C LEU A 207 15.36 12.98 27.16
N GLU A 208 14.37 13.27 28.01
CA GLU A 208 13.93 12.36 29.06
C GLU A 208 13.56 10.97 28.50
N TYR A 209 12.75 10.94 27.43
CA TYR A 209 12.31 9.72 26.77
C TYR A 209 13.45 8.88 26.16
N LEU A 210 14.49 9.55 25.63
CA LEU A 210 15.60 8.92 24.91
C LEU A 210 16.85 8.69 25.77
N THR A 211 16.90 9.19 27.01
CA THR A 211 18.12 9.13 27.86
C THR A 211 18.57 7.70 28.07
N GLU A 212 17.68 6.81 28.53
CA GLU A 212 18.01 5.38 28.73
C GLU A 212 18.47 4.71 27.43
N THR A 213 17.88 5.09 26.29
CA THR A 213 18.26 4.57 24.99
C THR A 213 19.65 5.04 24.58
N TYR A 214 19.99 6.29 24.87
CA TYR A 214 21.31 6.85 24.61
C TYR A 214 22.38 6.18 25.47
N GLU A 215 22.12 5.95 26.75
CA GLU A 215 23.00 5.20 27.66
C GLU A 215 23.23 3.77 27.18
N LEU A 216 22.15 3.07 26.79
CA LEU A 216 22.20 1.73 26.19
C LEU A 216 23.08 1.68 24.94
N ILE A 217 23.04 2.71 24.08
CA ILE A 217 23.90 2.77 22.89
C ILE A 217 25.37 2.92 23.31
N GLN A 218 25.67 3.66 24.38
CA GLN A 218 27.05 3.90 24.82
C GLN A 218 27.68 2.68 25.47
N ASN A 219 26.93 1.86 26.20
CA ASN A 219 27.41 0.65 26.85
C ASN A 219 27.48 -0.55 25.87
N ASP A 220 28.68 -1.06 25.58
CA ASP A 220 28.88 -2.17 24.62
C ASP A 220 28.23 -3.50 25.04
N GLU A 221 28.21 -3.79 26.34
CA GLU A 221 27.61 -5.02 26.87
C GLU A 221 26.08 -4.97 26.74
N GLU A 222 25.46 -3.88 27.20
CA GLU A 222 24.02 -3.66 27.10
C GLU A 222 23.56 -3.60 25.65
N TRP A 223 24.32 -2.93 24.77
CA TRP A 223 24.06 -2.90 23.34
C TRP A 223 24.04 -4.30 22.73
N THR A 224 25.03 -5.13 23.08
CA THR A 224 25.13 -6.51 22.59
C THR A 224 23.96 -7.37 23.10
N ILE A 225 23.60 -7.22 24.39
CA ILE A 225 22.46 -7.91 25.00
C ILE A 225 21.16 -7.50 24.30
N PHE A 226 20.94 -6.20 24.08
CA PHE A 226 19.79 -5.67 23.37
C PHE A 226 19.67 -6.26 21.97
N LEU A 227 20.73 -6.22 21.18
CA LEU A 227 20.74 -6.78 19.83
C LEU A 227 20.45 -8.29 19.83
N SER A 228 20.92 -9.03 20.85
CA SER A 228 20.70 -10.47 20.96
C SER A 228 19.22 -10.86 21.04
N ASN A 229 18.34 -9.95 21.51
CA ASN A 229 16.89 -10.15 21.57
C ASN A 229 16.27 -10.40 20.18
N PHE A 230 16.96 -9.96 19.11
CA PHE A 230 16.54 -10.13 17.72
C PHE A 230 17.14 -11.37 17.05
N SER A 231 17.85 -12.22 17.79
CA SER A 231 18.23 -13.56 17.32
C SER A 231 16.98 -14.43 17.13
N SER A 232 17.01 -15.33 16.13
CA SER A 232 15.87 -16.20 15.82
C SER A 232 15.38 -16.98 17.03
N THR A 233 16.32 -17.55 17.80
CA THR A 233 16.02 -18.35 19.00
C THR A 233 15.30 -17.54 20.09
N LYS A 234 15.79 -16.33 20.43
CA LYS A 234 15.12 -15.49 21.43
C LYS A 234 13.78 -14.98 20.92
N TRP A 235 13.74 -14.51 19.68
CA TRP A 235 12.53 -13.95 19.07
C TRP A 235 11.37 -14.96 19.02
N GLU A 236 11.67 -16.23 18.71
CA GLU A 236 10.69 -17.31 18.69
C GLU A 236 10.16 -17.70 20.06
N ALA A 237 10.98 -17.52 21.11
CA ALA A 237 10.63 -17.78 22.51
C ALA A 237 9.80 -16.65 23.14
N PHE A 238 9.91 -15.43 22.63
CA PHE A 238 9.14 -14.30 23.13
C PHE A 238 7.64 -14.41 22.87
N ASN A 239 6.84 -14.02 23.87
CA ASN A 239 5.43 -13.74 23.72
C ASN A 239 5.16 -12.37 23.07
N THR A 240 3.90 -12.06 22.78
CA THR A 240 3.47 -10.81 22.13
C THR A 240 3.98 -9.55 22.87
N ARG A 241 3.88 -9.54 24.21
CA ARG A 241 4.30 -8.38 25.04
C ARG A 241 5.82 -8.20 25.05
N GLU A 242 6.58 -9.29 25.12
CA GLU A 242 8.05 -9.25 25.07
C GLU A 242 8.55 -8.75 23.70
N ARG A 243 7.94 -9.22 22.61
CA ARG A 243 8.23 -8.70 21.25
C ARG A 243 7.88 -7.23 21.13
N TYR A 244 6.72 -6.82 21.64
CA TYR A 244 6.31 -5.42 21.66
C TYR A 244 7.34 -4.55 22.38
N LYS A 245 7.76 -4.92 23.60
CA LYS A 245 8.77 -4.19 24.37
C LYS A 245 10.11 -4.09 23.63
N ALA A 246 10.58 -5.18 23.04
CA ALA A 246 11.83 -5.17 22.26
C ALA A 246 11.74 -4.24 21.04
N LEU A 247 10.60 -4.25 20.34
CA LEU A 247 10.35 -3.37 19.19
C LEU A 247 10.15 -1.92 19.58
N LEU A 248 9.54 -1.64 20.73
CA LEU A 248 9.38 -0.29 21.24
C LEU A 248 10.76 0.34 21.52
N GLN A 249 11.67 -0.40 22.16
CA GLN A 249 13.05 0.06 22.34
C GLN A 249 13.78 0.28 21.01
N LEU A 250 13.58 -0.60 20.04
CA LEU A 250 14.12 -0.41 18.70
C LEU A 250 13.51 0.81 17.98
N THR A 251 12.24 1.11 18.27
CA THR A 251 11.53 2.27 17.74
C THR A 251 12.15 3.57 18.27
N LYS A 252 12.59 3.62 19.53
CA LYS A 252 13.38 4.76 20.05
C LYS A 252 14.65 4.99 19.23
N LEU A 253 15.35 3.91 18.84
CA LEU A 253 16.51 4.00 17.95
C LEU A 253 16.14 4.50 16.55
N THR A 254 15.00 4.08 16.02
CA THR A 254 14.47 4.57 14.73
C THR A 254 14.19 6.08 14.78
N THR A 255 13.60 6.56 15.87
CA THR A 255 13.36 7.99 16.11
C THR A 255 14.67 8.79 16.08
N ILE A 256 15.76 8.26 16.66
CA ILE A 256 17.10 8.89 16.57
C ILE A 256 17.58 8.94 15.12
N LEU A 257 17.40 7.88 14.33
CA LEU A 257 17.78 7.88 12.90
C LEU A 257 17.00 8.93 12.09
N MET A 258 15.71 9.10 12.41
CA MET A 258 14.78 10.00 11.75
C MET A 258 14.82 11.44 12.29
N LYS A 259 15.71 11.76 13.24
CA LYS A 259 15.75 13.04 13.96
C LYS A 259 15.58 14.29 13.09
N GLU A 260 16.23 14.31 11.92
CA GLU A 260 16.20 15.45 10.99
C GLU A 260 14.91 15.53 10.17
N GLU A 261 14.18 14.43 10.07
CA GLU A 261 12.99 14.28 9.21
C GLU A 261 11.69 14.40 9.99
N ILE A 262 11.73 14.22 11.32
CA ILE A 262 10.57 14.39 12.21
C ILE A 262 10.69 15.66 13.02
N THR A 263 9.60 16.42 13.08
CA THR A 263 9.53 17.69 13.82
C THR A 263 9.51 17.48 15.34
N ALA A 264 8.98 16.36 15.81
CA ALA A 264 8.99 15.94 17.20
C ALA A 264 8.82 14.42 17.33
N VAL A 265 9.32 13.85 18.42
CA VAL A 265 8.97 12.49 18.86
C VAL A 265 7.54 12.50 19.36
N THR A 266 6.70 11.61 18.79
CA THR A 266 5.27 11.54 19.10
C THR A 266 4.94 10.52 20.18
N MET A 267 5.80 9.51 20.36
CA MET A 267 5.76 8.59 21.50
C MET A 267 6.69 9.10 22.61
N LEU A 268 6.15 9.79 23.61
CA LEU A 268 6.97 10.33 24.72
C LEU A 268 6.81 9.56 26.04
N ASP A 269 5.83 8.66 26.13
CA ASP A 269 5.53 7.87 27.32
C ASP A 269 5.97 6.41 27.15
N ASP A 270 5.68 5.55 28.12
CA ASP A 270 6.15 4.15 28.22
C ASP A 270 5.64 3.20 27.10
N GLY A 271 4.86 3.74 26.16
CA GLY A 271 4.28 3.03 25.03
C GLY A 271 2.94 2.36 25.34
N GLU A 272 2.30 2.62 26.48
CA GLU A 272 0.96 2.12 26.78
C GLU A 272 -0.09 2.69 25.81
N ASP A 273 -0.06 3.99 25.54
CA ASP A 273 -0.96 4.63 24.56
C ASP A 273 -0.81 4.03 23.16
N LEU A 274 0.43 3.81 22.72
CA LEU A 274 0.68 3.15 21.45
C LEU A 274 0.11 1.73 21.48
N TYR A 275 0.37 0.96 22.54
CA TYR A 275 -0.08 -0.41 22.68
C TYR A 275 -1.60 -0.49 22.55
N ASN A 276 -2.33 0.35 23.28
CA ASN A 276 -3.79 0.42 23.26
C ASN A 276 -4.32 0.79 21.87
N LEU A 277 -3.69 1.75 21.20
CA LEU A 277 -4.06 2.14 19.85
C LEU A 277 -3.90 1.00 18.84
N ILE A 278 -2.78 0.25 18.89
CA ILE A 278 -2.47 -0.78 17.90
C ILE A 278 -2.79 -2.21 18.36
N GLU A 279 -3.42 -2.40 19.51
CA GLU A 279 -3.60 -3.71 20.14
C GLU A 279 -4.23 -4.72 19.17
N SER A 280 -5.29 -4.30 18.47
CA SER A 280 -5.98 -5.11 17.48
C SER A 280 -5.11 -5.47 16.26
N TYR A 281 -4.08 -4.67 15.95
CA TYR A 281 -3.11 -4.91 14.88
C TYR A 281 -1.86 -5.66 15.34
N LEU A 282 -1.56 -5.77 16.63
CA LEU A 282 -0.38 -6.50 17.14
C LEU A 282 -0.29 -7.94 16.59
N PRO A 283 -1.39 -8.72 16.53
CA PRO A 283 -1.49 -9.95 15.75
C PRO A 283 -0.82 -9.95 14.38
N LEU A 284 -1.08 -8.90 13.61
CA LEU A 284 -0.61 -8.69 12.26
C LEU A 284 0.83 -8.22 12.25
N PHE A 285 1.16 -7.28 13.14
CA PHE A 285 2.47 -6.65 13.23
C PHE A 285 3.55 -7.59 13.77
N LEU A 286 3.25 -8.43 14.76
CA LEU A 286 4.25 -9.22 15.50
C LEU A 286 4.41 -10.67 15.00
N SER A 287 3.63 -11.05 13.97
CA SER A 287 3.76 -12.31 13.23
C SER A 287 3.64 -13.61 14.06
N SER A 288 3.07 -13.55 15.26
CA SER A 288 2.37 -14.65 15.92
C SER A 288 1.87 -14.17 17.28
N ASP A 289 0.56 -14.24 17.50
CA ASP A 289 0.00 -14.05 18.83
C ASP A 289 0.06 -15.37 19.57
N LYS A 290 1.17 -15.56 20.26
CA LYS A 290 1.41 -16.74 21.09
C LYS A 290 1.21 -16.33 22.54
N GLU A 291 0.23 -16.95 23.19
CA GLU A 291 0.06 -16.85 24.64
C GLU A 291 0.67 -18.06 25.33
N ILE A 292 1.14 -17.86 26.55
CA ILE A 292 1.59 -18.94 27.42
C ILE A 292 0.35 -19.54 28.07
N ASP A 293 0.00 -20.77 27.69
CA ASP A 293 -1.12 -21.47 28.32
C ASP A 293 -0.82 -21.84 29.78
N LYS A 294 -1.84 -22.37 30.48
CA LYS A 294 -1.71 -22.82 31.87
C LYS A 294 -0.61 -23.86 32.10
N ASN A 295 -0.12 -24.52 31.04
CA ASN A 295 0.97 -25.51 31.07
C ASN A 295 2.33 -24.93 30.65
N LYS A 296 2.46 -23.60 30.61
CA LYS A 296 3.65 -22.88 30.13
C LYS A 296 4.01 -23.15 28.66
N LYS A 297 3.04 -23.56 27.82
CA LYS A 297 3.24 -23.80 26.39
C LYS A 297 2.68 -22.65 25.57
N LEU A 298 3.43 -22.23 24.55
CA LEU A 298 2.97 -21.21 23.60
C LEU A 298 1.83 -21.77 22.73
N LYS A 299 0.65 -21.14 22.77
CA LYS A 299 -0.50 -21.44 21.90
C LYS A 299 -0.87 -20.24 21.02
N LEU A 300 -1.20 -20.53 19.76
CA LEU A 300 -1.71 -19.53 18.80
C LEU A 300 -3.21 -19.29 19.05
N HIS A 301 -3.60 -18.05 19.38
CA HIS A 301 -4.99 -17.71 19.70
C HIS A 301 -5.78 -17.16 18.49
N LEU A 302 -5.10 -16.52 17.53
CA LEU A 302 -5.75 -15.68 16.52
C LEU A 302 -6.60 -16.37 15.46
N ARG A 303 -6.36 -17.65 15.17
CA ARG A 303 -7.09 -18.35 14.10
C ARG A 303 -8.60 -18.36 14.32
N ASN A 304 -9.07 -18.12 15.55
CA ASN A 304 -10.49 -18.11 15.91
C ASN A 304 -10.98 -16.73 16.37
N SER A 305 -10.19 -15.66 16.21
CA SER A 305 -10.62 -14.32 16.61
C SER A 305 -11.64 -13.75 15.62
N ASN A 306 -12.73 -13.20 16.16
CA ASN A 306 -13.69 -12.42 15.38
C ASN A 306 -13.30 -10.95 15.24
N ASN A 307 -12.19 -10.53 15.84
CA ASN A 307 -11.71 -9.15 15.74
C ASN A 307 -11.37 -8.84 14.28
N LYS A 308 -11.85 -7.68 13.84
CA LYS A 308 -11.55 -7.14 12.51
C LYS A 308 -10.65 -5.94 12.69
N VAL A 309 -9.75 -5.73 11.74
CA VAL A 309 -8.94 -4.51 11.67
C VAL A 309 -9.20 -3.79 10.35
N LEU A 310 -9.15 -2.47 10.37
CA LEU A 310 -9.25 -1.68 9.15
C LEU A 310 -8.03 -1.98 8.25
N SER A 311 -8.31 -2.50 7.06
CA SER A 311 -7.35 -2.67 5.99
C SER A 311 -6.74 -1.33 5.60
N PRO A 312 -5.40 -1.22 5.48
CA PRO A 312 -4.76 -0.02 4.96
C PRO A 312 -4.99 0.14 3.45
N PHE A 313 -5.47 -0.90 2.78
CA PHE A 313 -5.95 -0.81 1.40
C PHE A 313 -7.38 -0.29 1.41
N ASN A 314 -7.61 0.83 0.71
CA ASN A 314 -8.93 1.45 0.59
C ASN A 314 -9.91 0.63 -0.27
N SER A 315 -9.47 -0.44 -0.92
CA SER A 315 -10.32 -1.34 -1.72
C SER A 315 -11.25 -0.63 -2.71
N GLN A 316 -10.83 0.53 -3.24
CA GLN A 316 -11.65 1.27 -4.21
C GLN A 316 -11.66 0.55 -5.55
N HIS A 317 -10.48 0.35 -6.15
CA HIS A 317 -10.37 -0.15 -7.52
C HIS A 317 -9.84 -1.57 -7.64
N ILE A 318 -9.26 -2.13 -6.57
CA ILE A 318 -8.82 -3.52 -6.51
C ILE A 318 -9.45 -4.16 -5.28
N ASN A 319 -10.42 -5.04 -5.52
CA ASN A 319 -11.10 -5.77 -4.45
C ASN A 319 -11.50 -7.17 -4.92
N GLY A 320 -10.79 -8.20 -4.45
CA GLY A 320 -11.04 -9.60 -4.81
C GLY A 320 -12.44 -10.10 -4.43
N GLU A 321 -12.98 -9.62 -3.30
CA GLU A 321 -14.32 -9.96 -2.84
C GLU A 321 -15.42 -9.40 -3.74
N LEU A 322 -15.11 -8.37 -4.53
CA LEU A 322 -16.01 -7.82 -5.53
C LEU A 322 -15.77 -8.40 -6.92
N LEU A 323 -14.51 -8.62 -7.29
CA LEU A 323 -14.13 -9.11 -8.63
C LEU A 323 -14.74 -10.48 -8.94
N ILE A 324 -14.69 -11.43 -7.99
CA ILE A 324 -15.23 -12.78 -8.22
C ILE A 324 -16.76 -12.75 -8.41
N PRO A 325 -17.56 -12.13 -7.51
CA PRO A 325 -19.00 -12.01 -7.72
C PRO A 325 -19.37 -11.20 -8.96
N TYR A 326 -18.58 -10.16 -9.29
CA TYR A 326 -18.77 -9.41 -10.52
C TYR A 326 -18.64 -10.31 -11.74
N ALA A 327 -17.54 -11.07 -11.84
CA ALA A 327 -17.33 -11.99 -12.96
C ALA A 327 -18.45 -13.03 -13.06
N LYS A 328 -18.85 -13.62 -11.92
CA LYS A 328 -19.98 -14.57 -11.85
C LYS A 328 -21.30 -13.95 -12.33
N SER A 329 -21.56 -12.67 -12.02
CA SER A 329 -22.77 -11.98 -12.48
C SER A 329 -22.85 -11.78 -14.00
N LYS A 330 -21.72 -11.93 -14.70
CA LYS A 330 -21.64 -11.82 -16.17
C LYS A 330 -21.79 -13.16 -16.88
N GLY A 331 -21.71 -14.28 -16.14
CA GLY A 331 -21.84 -15.63 -16.67
C GLY A 331 -20.84 -15.93 -17.79
N GLU A 332 -21.27 -16.72 -18.78
CA GLU A 332 -20.45 -17.21 -19.90
C GLU A 332 -19.86 -16.10 -20.80
N ARG A 333 -20.33 -14.85 -20.68
CA ARG A 333 -19.77 -13.72 -21.44
C ARG A 333 -18.41 -13.30 -20.92
N PHE A 334 -18.14 -13.53 -19.63
CA PHE A 334 -16.88 -13.17 -19.01
C PHE A 334 -15.84 -14.25 -19.30
N ILE A 335 -14.58 -13.85 -19.46
CA ILE A 335 -13.50 -14.79 -19.72
C ILE A 335 -13.32 -15.78 -18.56
N ASP A 336 -13.06 -17.04 -18.87
CA ASP A 336 -12.77 -18.05 -17.86
C ASP A 336 -11.44 -17.79 -17.14
N PHE A 337 -11.46 -17.95 -15.82
CA PHE A 337 -10.29 -17.81 -14.96
C PHE A 337 -10.36 -18.76 -13.76
N ASN A 338 -9.19 -19.08 -13.21
CA ASN A 338 -9.10 -19.83 -11.95
C ASN A 338 -9.18 -18.86 -10.76
N GLU A 339 -10.15 -19.05 -9.86
CA GLU A 339 -10.35 -18.18 -8.69
C GLU A 339 -9.12 -18.12 -7.77
N ASN A 340 -8.45 -19.26 -7.53
CA ASN A 340 -7.26 -19.30 -6.69
C ASN A 340 -6.11 -18.52 -7.34
N THR A 341 -5.89 -18.69 -8.65
CA THR A 341 -4.88 -17.93 -9.39
C THR A 341 -5.17 -16.43 -9.38
N LEU A 342 -6.44 -16.01 -9.50
CA LEU A 342 -6.82 -14.60 -9.38
C LEU A 342 -6.51 -14.06 -7.98
N MET A 343 -6.86 -14.80 -6.93
CA MET A 343 -6.58 -14.40 -5.55
C MET A 343 -5.07 -14.29 -5.29
N GLU A 344 -4.27 -15.26 -5.71
CA GLU A 344 -2.81 -15.19 -5.62
C GLU A 344 -2.24 -13.99 -6.40
N CYS A 345 -2.80 -13.69 -7.59
CA CYS A 345 -2.40 -12.52 -8.37
C CYS A 345 -2.74 -11.20 -7.66
N LEU A 346 -3.89 -11.11 -7.00
CA LEU A 346 -4.30 -9.96 -6.20
C LEU A 346 -3.38 -9.75 -4.99
N GLU A 347 -2.96 -10.83 -4.32
CA GLU A 347 -1.99 -10.75 -3.23
C GLU A 347 -0.63 -10.25 -3.70
N ILE A 348 -0.13 -10.80 -4.82
CA ILE A 348 1.12 -10.35 -5.46
C ILE A 348 1.03 -8.87 -5.83
N THR A 349 -0.13 -8.45 -6.36
CA THR A 349 -0.40 -7.06 -6.73
C THR A 349 -0.27 -6.15 -5.50
N LYS A 350 -1.04 -6.43 -4.44
CA LYS A 350 -0.98 -5.68 -3.17
C LYS A 350 0.44 -5.64 -2.59
N TYR A 351 1.13 -6.79 -2.58
CA TYR A 351 2.50 -6.88 -2.09
C TYR A 351 3.47 -6.03 -2.89
N THR A 352 3.36 -6.08 -4.21
CA THR A 352 4.29 -5.41 -5.11
C THR A 352 4.17 -3.89 -4.98
N PHE A 353 2.95 -3.36 -5.04
CA PHE A 353 2.72 -1.92 -4.91
C PHE A 353 3.09 -1.40 -3.52
N SER A 354 2.65 -2.06 -2.45
CA SER A 354 3.01 -1.66 -1.08
C SER A 354 4.53 -1.74 -0.81
N LYS A 355 5.23 -2.72 -1.42
CA LYS A 355 6.70 -2.83 -1.33
C LYS A 355 7.43 -1.70 -2.07
N LEU A 356 6.96 -1.31 -3.25
CA LEU A 356 7.54 -0.18 -3.97
C LEU A 356 7.27 1.13 -3.23
N ARG A 357 6.04 1.34 -2.77
CA ARG A 357 5.65 2.52 -1.99
C ARG A 357 6.45 2.67 -0.70
N SER A 358 6.52 1.61 0.12
CA SER A 358 7.31 1.63 1.35
C SER A 358 8.82 1.81 1.10
N LEU A 359 9.35 1.32 -0.02
CA LEU A 359 10.75 1.55 -0.41
C LEU A 359 11.00 3.02 -0.75
N LEU A 360 10.09 3.64 -1.51
CA LEU A 360 10.16 5.07 -1.86
C LEU A 360 10.03 5.94 -0.61
N LEU A 361 9.01 5.69 0.22
CA LEU A 361 8.81 6.43 1.47
C LEU A 361 10.04 6.33 2.37
N ALA A 362 10.52 5.12 2.65
CA ALA A 362 11.69 4.95 3.52
C ALA A 362 12.96 5.59 2.96
N HIS A 363 13.10 5.73 1.63
CA HIS A 363 14.23 6.41 1.02
C HIS A 363 14.18 7.93 1.23
N GLU A 364 13.00 8.54 1.39
CA GLU A 364 12.90 9.95 1.77
C GLU A 364 13.47 10.18 3.18
N TYR A 365 13.12 9.31 4.13
CA TYR A 365 13.51 9.45 5.53
C TYR A 365 14.96 9.00 5.83
N ILE A 366 15.40 7.89 5.25
CA ILE A 366 16.71 7.29 5.55
C ILE A 366 17.42 6.78 4.30
N PRO A 367 17.75 7.67 3.34
CA PRO A 367 18.32 7.28 2.04
C PRO A 367 19.56 6.40 2.19
N GLN A 368 20.44 6.69 3.16
CA GLN A 368 21.67 5.91 3.39
C GLN A 368 21.41 4.42 3.69
N VAL A 369 20.32 4.09 4.39
CA VAL A 369 19.98 2.70 4.71
C VAL A 369 19.33 2.02 3.49
N ILE A 370 18.58 2.77 2.69
CA ILE A 370 17.84 2.25 1.54
C ILE A 370 18.73 2.12 0.29
N ASP A 371 19.69 3.02 0.11
CA ASP A 371 20.70 3.00 -0.97
C ASP A 371 21.40 1.65 -1.04
N ASN A 372 21.80 1.09 0.10
CA ASN A 372 22.39 -0.25 0.17
C ASN A 372 21.45 -1.34 -0.37
N LYS A 373 20.14 -1.25 -0.06
CA LYS A 373 19.13 -2.20 -0.57
C LYS A 373 18.93 -2.05 -2.07
N ILE A 374 19.00 -0.83 -2.59
CA ILE A 374 18.90 -0.54 -4.03
C ILE A 374 20.14 -1.05 -4.76
N ALA A 375 21.35 -0.82 -4.23
CA ALA A 375 22.61 -1.26 -4.82
C ALA A 375 22.63 -2.77 -5.13
N PHE A 376 22.24 -3.62 -4.16
CA PHE A 376 22.15 -5.08 -4.37
C PHE A 376 21.16 -5.49 -5.48
N LYS A 377 20.18 -4.64 -5.80
CA LYS A 377 19.15 -4.86 -6.82
C LYS A 377 19.13 -3.76 -7.87
N LYS A 378 20.28 -3.15 -8.16
CA LYS A 378 20.41 -1.99 -9.05
C LYS A 378 19.81 -2.28 -10.43
N LYS A 379 20.12 -3.44 -11.02
CA LYS A 379 19.55 -3.87 -12.31
C LYS A 379 18.02 -3.83 -12.29
N LEU A 380 17.39 -4.26 -11.21
CA LEU A 380 15.93 -4.26 -11.09
C LEU A 380 15.39 -2.84 -10.90
N PHE A 381 15.83 -2.12 -9.87
CA PHE A 381 15.19 -0.86 -9.48
C PHE A 381 15.58 0.35 -10.35
N VAL A 382 16.79 0.33 -10.92
CA VAL A 382 17.30 1.41 -11.79
C VAL A 382 17.04 1.08 -13.25
N ASN A 383 17.48 -0.09 -13.72
CA ASN A 383 17.47 -0.36 -15.16
C ASN A 383 16.13 -0.90 -15.65
N VAL A 384 15.58 -1.92 -14.98
CA VAL A 384 14.35 -2.61 -15.44
C VAL A 384 13.09 -1.84 -15.04
N LEU A 385 12.97 -1.45 -13.77
CA LEU A 385 11.78 -0.76 -13.27
C LEU A 385 11.91 0.77 -13.39
N ASN A 386 13.10 1.33 -13.57
CA ASN A 386 13.30 2.78 -13.75
C ASN A 386 12.66 3.63 -12.64
N ILE A 387 12.77 3.17 -11.38
CA ILE A 387 12.20 3.83 -10.20
C ILE A 387 13.22 4.78 -9.58
N PHE A 388 14.51 4.43 -9.67
CA PHE A 388 15.62 5.21 -9.15
C PHE A 388 16.64 5.54 -10.24
N GLU A 389 17.41 6.59 -10.01
CA GLU A 389 18.56 7.01 -10.79
C GLU A 389 19.79 6.99 -9.89
N GLU A 390 20.91 6.44 -10.35
CA GLU A 390 22.17 6.52 -9.61
C GLU A 390 22.84 7.86 -9.90
N ILE A 391 23.03 8.68 -8.86
CA ILE A 391 23.64 10.01 -8.98
C ILE A 391 25.14 10.00 -8.67
N LYS A 392 25.57 9.05 -7.84
CA LYS A 392 26.96 8.73 -7.47
C LYS A 392 27.03 7.24 -7.15
N GLU A 393 28.23 6.67 -7.11
CA GLU A 393 28.40 5.25 -6.77
C GLU A 393 27.63 4.88 -5.49
N ASN A 394 26.69 3.95 -5.63
CA ASN A 394 25.80 3.47 -4.56
C ASN A 394 24.95 4.55 -3.87
N LYS A 395 24.69 5.69 -4.53
CA LYS A 395 23.76 6.73 -4.09
C LYS A 395 22.67 6.95 -5.11
N PHE A 396 21.43 6.85 -4.67
CA PHE A 396 20.28 6.86 -5.58
C PHE A 396 19.37 8.06 -5.32
N LYS A 397 18.69 8.50 -6.38
CA LYS A 397 17.63 9.50 -6.34
C LYS A 397 16.36 8.88 -6.90
N GLN A 398 15.22 9.19 -6.29
CA GLN A 398 13.92 8.75 -6.80
C GLN A 398 13.59 9.45 -8.12
N LYS A 399 13.15 8.68 -9.12
CA LYS A 399 12.58 9.22 -10.38
C LYS A 399 11.07 9.38 -10.30
N ILE A 400 10.42 8.60 -9.44
CA ILE A 400 8.97 8.54 -9.25
C ILE A 400 8.68 8.69 -7.75
N SER A 401 7.67 9.47 -7.38
CA SER A 401 7.17 9.56 -6.00
C SER A 401 6.38 8.32 -5.61
N MET A 402 6.34 7.99 -4.33
CA MET A 402 5.53 6.90 -3.78
C MET A 402 4.07 6.92 -4.27
N GLU A 403 3.46 8.11 -4.27
CA GLU A 403 2.04 8.37 -4.56
C GLU A 403 1.74 8.41 -6.06
N ASN A 404 2.76 8.32 -6.90
CA ASN A 404 2.62 8.18 -8.35
C ASN A 404 2.81 6.72 -8.81
N ILE A 405 2.77 5.77 -7.86
CA ILE A 405 2.73 4.34 -8.11
C ILE A 405 1.48 3.79 -7.42
N THR A 406 0.31 4.10 -8.00
CA THR A 406 -0.99 3.72 -7.47
C THR A 406 -1.71 2.73 -8.36
N GLU A 407 -2.67 1.99 -7.80
CA GLU A 407 -3.53 1.11 -8.59
C GLU A 407 -4.29 1.89 -9.68
N HIS A 408 -4.63 3.16 -9.41
CA HIS A 408 -5.36 4.03 -10.33
C HIS A 408 -4.63 4.25 -11.66
N ASP A 409 -3.29 4.29 -11.63
CA ASP A 409 -2.47 4.58 -12.81
C ASP A 409 -2.57 3.48 -13.88
N PHE A 410 -3.07 2.31 -13.50
CA PHE A 410 -3.11 1.12 -14.34
C PHE A 410 -4.51 0.71 -14.78
N LEU A 411 -5.56 1.40 -14.31
CA LEU A 411 -6.92 1.11 -14.76
C LEU A 411 -7.04 1.31 -16.28
N LEU A 412 -7.93 0.52 -16.89
CA LEU A 412 -8.22 0.52 -18.32
C LEU A 412 -9.71 0.76 -18.57
N SER A 413 -10.04 1.57 -19.58
CA SER A 413 -11.42 1.82 -19.98
C SER A 413 -11.78 0.98 -21.20
N GLU A 414 -13.08 0.85 -21.46
CA GLU A 414 -13.56 0.19 -22.67
C GLU A 414 -13.09 0.91 -23.93
N GLU A 415 -13.15 2.23 -23.94
CA GLU A 415 -12.67 3.07 -25.05
C GLU A 415 -11.17 2.83 -25.30
N GLU A 416 -10.35 2.84 -24.25
CA GLU A 416 -8.91 2.56 -24.33
C GLU A 416 -8.64 1.17 -24.96
N ILE A 417 -9.40 0.14 -24.56
CA ILE A 417 -9.25 -1.22 -25.12
C ILE A 417 -9.66 -1.28 -26.59
N VAL A 418 -10.81 -0.68 -26.93
CA VAL A 418 -11.35 -0.69 -28.31
C VAL A 418 -10.43 0.07 -29.26
N GLU A 419 -9.92 1.23 -28.84
CA GLU A 419 -8.95 2.01 -29.62
C GLU A 419 -7.70 1.20 -29.91
N THR A 420 -7.11 0.56 -28.90
CA THR A 420 -5.90 -0.26 -29.08
C THR A 420 -6.12 -1.45 -30.02
N ILE A 421 -7.27 -2.13 -29.93
CA ILE A 421 -7.59 -3.27 -30.80
C ILE A 421 -7.69 -2.82 -32.27
N ASN A 422 -8.29 -1.66 -32.52
CA ASN A 422 -8.51 -1.17 -33.88
C ASN A 422 -7.27 -0.48 -34.49
N LYS A 423 -6.33 -0.02 -33.66
CA LYS A 423 -5.15 0.68 -34.12
C LYS A 423 -4.16 -0.24 -34.83
N GLN A 424 -3.67 0.20 -35.98
CA GLN A 424 -2.58 -0.46 -36.71
C GLN A 424 -1.25 0.15 -36.30
N GLN A 425 -0.28 -0.71 -36.00
CA GLN A 425 1.05 -0.34 -35.53
C GLN A 425 2.07 -1.14 -36.34
N ASN A 426 3.09 -0.49 -36.88
CA ASN A 426 4.01 -1.08 -37.85
C ASN A 426 5.46 -1.14 -37.35
N SER A 427 5.77 -0.41 -36.29
CA SER A 427 7.08 -0.33 -35.66
C SER A 427 6.96 -0.14 -34.14
N LEU A 428 8.06 -0.34 -33.41
CA LEU A 428 8.09 -0.08 -31.96
C LEU A 428 7.81 1.39 -31.63
N SER A 429 8.31 2.32 -32.44
CA SER A 429 8.10 3.77 -32.24
C SER A 429 6.63 4.16 -32.27
N ASP A 430 5.79 3.46 -33.04
CA ASP A 430 4.35 3.77 -33.13
C ASP A 430 3.61 3.47 -31.80
N TYR A 431 4.20 2.62 -30.95
CA TYR A 431 3.69 2.30 -29.62
C TYR A 431 4.09 3.32 -28.54
N LYS A 432 4.92 4.33 -28.85
CA LYS A 432 5.37 5.33 -27.86
C LYS A 432 4.21 6.08 -27.20
N ASN A 433 3.12 6.26 -27.94
CA ASN A 433 1.89 6.92 -27.47
C ASN A 433 0.77 5.90 -27.14
N GLU A 434 1.06 4.60 -27.11
CA GLU A 434 0.08 3.55 -26.84
C GLU A 434 -0.04 3.28 -25.34
N ASN A 435 -0.70 4.19 -24.63
CA ASN A 435 -0.80 4.17 -23.18
C ASN A 435 -1.39 2.86 -22.63
N THR A 436 -2.39 2.26 -23.29
CA THR A 436 -3.05 1.03 -22.84
C THR A 436 -2.07 -0.14 -22.73
N LEU A 437 -1.33 -0.44 -23.79
CA LEU A 437 -0.36 -1.54 -23.80
C LEU A 437 0.85 -1.24 -22.92
N LEU A 438 1.28 0.02 -22.86
CA LEU A 438 2.35 0.45 -21.96
C LEU A 438 1.95 0.27 -20.49
N LYS A 439 0.71 0.62 -20.09
CA LYS A 439 0.18 0.35 -18.74
C LYS A 439 0.20 -1.13 -18.42
N ILE A 440 -0.31 -1.97 -19.32
CA ILE A 440 -0.34 -3.44 -19.12
C ILE A 440 1.08 -3.99 -18.99
N GLY A 441 1.97 -3.64 -19.92
CA GLY A 441 3.38 -4.02 -19.87
C GLY A 441 4.04 -3.56 -18.56
N ARG A 442 3.79 -2.32 -18.13
CA ARG A 442 4.30 -1.77 -16.88
C ARG A 442 3.90 -2.61 -15.68
N VAL A 443 2.62 -2.98 -15.56
CA VAL A 443 2.12 -3.83 -14.47
C VAL A 443 2.82 -5.18 -14.51
N ILE A 444 2.81 -5.87 -15.65
CA ILE A 444 3.44 -7.20 -15.79
C ILE A 444 4.93 -7.12 -15.41
N ASN A 445 5.65 -6.10 -15.87
CA ASN A 445 7.06 -5.88 -15.57
C ASN A 445 7.28 -5.64 -14.07
N ILE A 446 6.40 -4.87 -13.42
CA ILE A 446 6.44 -4.63 -11.98
C ILE A 446 6.17 -5.93 -11.19
N LEU A 447 5.13 -6.70 -11.53
CA LEU A 447 4.77 -7.94 -10.83
C LEU A 447 5.89 -8.99 -10.94
N LEU A 448 6.39 -9.24 -12.15
CA LEU A 448 7.48 -10.18 -12.40
C LEU A 448 8.79 -9.75 -11.73
N GLY A 449 9.08 -8.44 -11.72
CA GLY A 449 10.34 -7.92 -11.19
C GLY A 449 10.40 -7.92 -9.67
N VAL A 450 9.30 -7.51 -9.03
CA VAL A 450 9.26 -7.35 -7.56
C VAL A 450 9.00 -8.67 -6.84
N GLU A 451 8.20 -9.56 -7.45
CA GLU A 451 7.82 -10.85 -6.89
C GLU A 451 7.98 -11.98 -7.95
N PRO A 452 9.20 -12.51 -8.15
CA PRO A 452 9.51 -13.44 -9.26
C PRO A 452 8.69 -14.74 -9.28
N LYS A 453 8.12 -15.17 -8.13
CA LYS A 453 7.22 -16.34 -8.08
C LYS A 453 5.95 -16.15 -8.92
N THR A 454 5.63 -14.92 -9.33
CA THR A 454 4.52 -14.60 -10.24
C THR A 454 4.56 -15.46 -11.49
N ALA A 455 5.75 -15.63 -12.12
CA ALA A 455 5.87 -16.46 -13.32
C ALA A 455 5.46 -17.91 -13.07
N LYS A 456 5.90 -18.50 -11.95
CA LYS A 456 5.55 -19.88 -11.57
C LYS A 456 4.05 -20.04 -11.31
N ILE A 457 3.42 -19.09 -10.63
CA ILE A 457 1.98 -19.12 -10.33
C ILE A 457 1.15 -19.08 -11.62
N MET A 458 1.62 -18.33 -12.62
CA MET A 458 1.00 -18.25 -13.94
C MET A 458 1.40 -19.41 -14.86
N GLY A 459 2.06 -20.45 -14.34
CA GLY A 459 2.51 -21.60 -15.14
C GLY A 459 3.51 -21.24 -16.24
N TYR A 460 4.27 -20.17 -16.03
CA TYR A 460 5.16 -19.53 -17.01
C TYR A 460 4.44 -19.14 -18.31
N ASP A 461 3.16 -18.79 -18.22
CA ASP A 461 2.33 -18.38 -19.36
C ASP A 461 2.07 -16.87 -19.32
N LEU A 462 2.58 -16.15 -20.34
CA LEU A 462 2.34 -14.71 -20.46
C LEU A 462 0.87 -14.39 -20.71
N PHE A 463 0.13 -15.23 -21.44
CA PHE A 463 -1.29 -15.00 -21.69
C PHE A 463 -2.10 -15.06 -20.39
N GLU A 464 -1.79 -16.02 -19.52
CA GLU A 464 -2.47 -16.15 -18.22
C GLU A 464 -2.22 -14.92 -17.35
N LEU A 465 -0.97 -14.45 -17.26
CA LEU A 465 -0.64 -13.23 -16.51
C LEU A 465 -1.31 -11.99 -17.11
N PHE A 466 -1.27 -11.85 -18.44
CA PHE A 466 -1.92 -10.76 -19.17
C PHE A 466 -3.42 -10.74 -18.87
N LYS A 467 -4.09 -11.89 -18.98
CA LYS A 467 -5.51 -12.05 -18.67
C LYS A 467 -5.82 -11.62 -17.24
N MET A 468 -5.04 -12.07 -16.26
CA MET A 468 -5.26 -11.69 -14.85
C MET A 468 -5.09 -10.18 -14.62
N VAL A 469 -4.13 -9.54 -15.29
CA VAL A 469 -3.97 -8.07 -15.25
C VAL A 469 -5.20 -7.36 -15.81
N ILE A 470 -5.76 -7.83 -16.94
CA ILE A 470 -7.00 -7.26 -17.48
C ILE A 470 -8.19 -7.51 -16.56
N ILE A 471 -8.29 -8.67 -15.91
CA ILE A 471 -9.37 -8.93 -14.94
C ILE A 471 -9.33 -7.96 -13.76
N ILE A 472 -8.13 -7.68 -13.25
CA ILE A 472 -7.93 -6.80 -12.08
C ILE A 472 -8.13 -5.33 -12.44
N TYR A 473 -7.54 -4.87 -13.56
CA TYR A 473 -7.46 -3.44 -13.91
C TYR A 473 -8.39 -3.00 -15.03
N GLY A 474 -9.05 -3.95 -15.71
CA GLY A 474 -9.95 -3.70 -16.81
C GLY A 474 -11.24 -2.97 -16.38
N PRO A 475 -12.10 -2.65 -17.35
CA PRO A 475 -13.40 -2.06 -17.06
C PRO A 475 -14.36 -3.10 -16.49
N HIS A 476 -15.10 -2.71 -15.46
CA HIS A 476 -16.12 -3.48 -14.76
C HIS A 476 -17.53 -2.82 -14.84
N PRO A 477 -18.08 -2.58 -16.05
CA PRO A 477 -19.42 -2.02 -16.21
C PRO A 477 -20.50 -2.93 -15.56
N LEU A 478 -21.59 -2.33 -15.06
CA LEU A 478 -22.62 -3.05 -14.29
C LEU A 478 -23.53 -3.94 -15.15
N ASP A 479 -23.83 -3.51 -16.36
CA ASP A 479 -24.85 -4.07 -17.26
C ASP A 479 -24.28 -5.00 -18.34
N HIS A 480 -23.02 -4.82 -18.73
CA HIS A 480 -22.36 -5.65 -19.75
C HIS A 480 -20.94 -6.05 -19.32
N THR A 481 -20.12 -6.60 -20.21
CA THR A 481 -18.68 -6.83 -19.95
C THR A 481 -17.89 -6.77 -21.25
N PHE A 482 -16.72 -6.13 -21.20
CA PHE A 482 -15.74 -6.13 -22.29
C PHE A 482 -14.65 -7.18 -22.11
N GLN A 483 -14.61 -7.85 -20.95
CA GLN A 483 -13.63 -8.86 -20.59
C GLN A 483 -14.05 -10.24 -21.14
N THR A 484 -14.34 -10.29 -22.43
CA THR A 484 -14.68 -11.53 -23.15
C THR A 484 -13.40 -12.21 -23.65
N TYR A 485 -13.47 -13.51 -23.95
CA TYR A 485 -12.33 -14.24 -24.51
C TYR A 485 -11.80 -13.60 -25.81
N ASP A 486 -12.70 -13.25 -26.73
CA ASP A 486 -12.32 -12.68 -28.03
C ASP A 486 -11.61 -11.33 -27.89
N ASN A 487 -12.13 -10.45 -27.03
CA ASN A 487 -11.54 -9.13 -26.80
C ASN A 487 -10.16 -9.24 -26.13
N ILE A 488 -10.04 -10.09 -25.10
CA ILE A 488 -8.77 -10.28 -24.39
C ILE A 488 -7.73 -10.91 -25.32
N LYS A 489 -8.14 -11.86 -26.16
CA LYS A 489 -7.26 -12.47 -27.15
C LYS A 489 -6.82 -11.45 -28.22
N ALA A 490 -7.74 -10.63 -28.72
CA ALA A 490 -7.41 -9.58 -29.69
C ALA A 490 -6.42 -8.56 -29.11
N LEU A 491 -6.63 -8.12 -27.87
CA LEU A 491 -5.71 -7.22 -27.17
C LEU A 491 -4.35 -7.89 -26.91
N TYR A 492 -4.34 -9.17 -26.54
CA TYR A 492 -3.11 -9.93 -26.35
C TYR A 492 -2.29 -10.08 -27.64
N VAL A 493 -2.95 -10.24 -28.80
CA VAL A 493 -2.27 -10.24 -30.11
C VAL A 493 -1.57 -8.90 -30.36
N LYS A 494 -2.17 -7.77 -29.99
CA LYS A 494 -1.51 -6.46 -30.10
C LYS A 494 -0.33 -6.33 -29.15
N PHE A 495 -0.45 -6.84 -27.94
CA PHE A 495 0.61 -6.84 -26.94
C PHE A 495 1.80 -7.71 -27.37
N THR A 496 1.55 -8.94 -27.83
CA THR A 496 2.60 -9.84 -28.33
C THR A 496 3.33 -9.26 -29.53
N LYS A 497 2.62 -8.62 -30.47
CA LYS A 497 3.23 -7.90 -31.60
C LYS A 497 4.15 -6.76 -31.13
N MET A 498 3.76 -6.03 -30.09
CA MET A 498 4.62 -5.00 -29.47
C MET A 498 5.90 -5.62 -28.87
N LEU A 499 5.80 -6.80 -28.23
CA LEU A 499 6.96 -7.54 -27.73
C LEU A 499 7.87 -8.01 -28.87
N ASP A 500 7.32 -8.52 -29.98
CA ASP A 500 8.11 -8.89 -31.17
C ASP A 500 8.90 -7.70 -31.73
N TYR A 501 8.25 -6.54 -31.85
CA TYR A 501 8.94 -5.30 -32.25
C TYR A 501 10.05 -4.91 -31.27
N TYR A 502 9.79 -5.02 -29.96
CA TYR A 502 10.81 -4.75 -28.93
C TYR A 502 12.03 -5.67 -29.02
N GLU A 503 11.83 -6.95 -29.33
CA GLU A 503 12.94 -7.90 -29.49
C GLU A 503 13.76 -7.65 -30.75
N SER A 504 13.09 -7.29 -31.84
CA SER A 504 13.73 -7.03 -33.13
C SER A 504 14.38 -5.65 -33.25
N GLU A 505 14.10 -4.72 -32.32
CA GLU A 505 14.60 -3.36 -32.35
C GLU A 505 16.13 -3.29 -32.20
N GLN A 506 16.78 -2.75 -33.22
CA GLN A 506 18.24 -2.60 -33.28
C GLN A 506 18.70 -1.25 -32.71
N ASN A 507 17.82 -0.24 -32.69
CA ASN A 507 18.14 1.05 -32.10
C ASN A 507 18.07 0.97 -30.57
N GLU A 508 19.24 1.00 -29.93
CA GLU A 508 19.35 0.92 -28.47
C GLU A 508 18.62 2.06 -27.73
N GLU A 509 18.58 3.27 -28.29
CA GLU A 509 17.92 4.41 -27.64
C GLU A 509 16.42 4.18 -27.57
N ILE A 510 15.82 3.78 -28.70
CA ILE A 510 14.40 3.44 -28.77
C ILE A 510 14.12 2.27 -27.83
N ARG A 511 14.91 1.19 -27.90
CA ARG A 511 14.72 0.02 -27.04
C ARG A 511 14.79 0.38 -25.55
N LYS A 512 15.72 1.26 -25.14
CA LYS A 512 15.87 1.72 -23.75
C LYS A 512 14.61 2.42 -23.23
N GLU A 513 13.88 3.15 -24.06
CA GLU A 513 12.61 3.77 -23.67
C GLU A 513 11.54 2.74 -23.27
N PHE A 514 11.57 1.53 -23.83
CA PHE A 514 10.57 0.48 -23.61
C PHE A 514 10.93 -0.54 -22.52
N ILE A 515 12.18 -0.57 -22.04
CA ILE A 515 12.62 -1.46 -20.94
C ILE A 515 11.68 -1.42 -19.71
N PRO A 516 11.21 -0.23 -19.24
CA PRO A 516 10.31 -0.12 -18.08
C PRO A 516 8.97 -0.83 -18.24
N TYR A 517 8.62 -1.22 -19.47
CA TYR A 517 7.34 -1.80 -19.85
C TYR A 517 7.46 -3.23 -20.37
N LEU A 518 8.51 -3.56 -21.13
CA LEU A 518 8.51 -4.78 -21.95
C LEU A 518 9.59 -5.80 -21.58
N GLU A 519 10.60 -5.44 -20.79
CA GLU A 519 11.76 -6.30 -20.53
C GLU A 519 11.43 -7.66 -19.91
N LEU A 520 10.64 -7.70 -18.83
CA LEU A 520 10.24 -8.96 -18.19
C LEU A 520 9.05 -9.66 -18.88
N PRO A 521 8.03 -8.97 -19.41
CA PRO A 521 7.02 -9.61 -20.25
C PRO A 521 7.63 -10.38 -21.43
N THR A 522 8.62 -9.81 -22.11
CA THR A 522 9.34 -10.46 -23.22
C THR A 522 10.05 -11.72 -22.75
N LYS A 523 10.73 -11.69 -21.60
CA LYS A 523 11.38 -12.88 -21.05
C LYS A 523 10.40 -13.98 -20.67
N LEU A 524 9.21 -13.62 -20.16
CA LEU A 524 8.17 -14.61 -19.86
C LEU A 524 7.59 -15.21 -21.14
N LYS A 525 7.38 -14.41 -22.19
CA LYS A 525 6.92 -14.89 -23.51
C LYS A 525 7.84 -15.98 -24.06
N ASN A 526 9.15 -15.80 -23.92
CA ASN A 526 10.16 -16.70 -24.48
C ASN A 526 10.63 -17.77 -23.48
N TRP A 527 9.88 -17.98 -22.40
CA TRP A 527 10.24 -18.97 -21.41
C TRP A 527 9.97 -20.38 -21.95
N GLU A 528 11.02 -21.12 -22.25
CA GLU A 528 10.94 -22.54 -22.59
C GLU A 528 10.64 -23.35 -21.31
N LYS A 529 9.62 -24.21 -21.36
CA LYS A 529 9.13 -24.99 -20.20
C LYS A 529 10.00 -26.20 -19.88
#